data_AF-A0A7S1EXI6-F1
#
_entry.id   AF-A0A7S1EXI6-F1
#
_cell.length_a   1.000
_cell.length_b   1.000
_cell.length_c   1.000
_cell.angle_alpha   90.00
_cell.angle_beta   90.00
_cell.angle_gamma   90.00
#
_symmetry.space_group_name_H-M   'P 1'
#
loop_
_entity.id
_entity.type
_entity.pdbx_description
1 polymer ?
#
loop_
_entity_poly.entity_id
_entity_poly.type
_entity_poly.pdbx_seq_one_letter_code
_entity_poly.pdbx_strand_id
1 'polypeptide(L)'
;AVTQQRSILLLQVYVQGTKLAPDDVDPRIERVLDDFGTRLTKMDDDEFTSWKVSLRSTIGKSDQNMAQEADRFWAQIGSDDVCFERKNMALAFLETLTSARDLVETYQVFRRGRKVSVRMFGAVTPMLNASTATASLPSMFIVNGDTIVDKERAAQGGKFWPDAPICRLLSETKTAPKATG
;
A
#
# COMPACT_ATOMS: atom_id res chain seq x y z
N ALA A 1 -1.03 23.52 8.89
CA ALA A 1 -1.34 22.50 7.88
C ALA A 1 -0.28 21.42 7.99
N VAL A 2 -0.65 20.17 8.31
CA VAL A 2 0.31 19.06 8.40
C VAL A 2 0.35 18.41 7.03
N THR A 3 1.41 18.70 6.28
CA THR A 3 1.68 18.07 4.99
C THR A 3 2.09 16.63 5.25
N GLN A 4 1.17 15.69 5.03
CA GLN A 4 1.44 14.28 5.28
C GLN A 4 2.13 13.66 4.06
N GLN A 5 3.45 13.77 4.06
CA GLN A 5 4.34 13.08 3.14
C GLN A 5 4.28 11.57 3.42
N ARG A 6 3.89 10.75 2.45
CA ARG A 6 3.96 9.28 2.59
C ARG A 6 4.63 8.67 1.37
N SER A 7 5.93 8.45 1.48
CA SER A 7 6.75 7.59 0.63
C SER A 7 6.49 6.08 0.87
N ILE A 8 5.35 5.71 1.46
CA ILE A 8 5.03 4.35 1.89
C ILE A 8 4.03 3.75 0.92
N LEU A 9 4.35 2.57 0.39
CA LEU A 9 3.41 1.76 -0.38
C LEU A 9 2.52 0.94 0.56
N LEU A 10 1.21 0.99 0.34
CA LEU A 10 0.21 0.31 1.18
C LEU A 10 -0.79 -0.42 0.28
N LEU A 11 -1.16 -1.65 0.63
CA LEU A 11 -2.39 -2.26 0.16
C LEU A 11 -3.48 -1.98 1.20
N GLN A 12 -4.58 -1.38 0.76
CA GLN A 12 -5.71 -1.06 1.61
C GLN A 12 -6.92 -1.89 1.16
N VAL A 13 -7.59 -2.51 2.12
CA VAL A 13 -8.81 -3.28 1.89
C VAL A 13 -9.91 -2.66 2.76
N TYR A 14 -10.97 -2.19 2.11
CA TYR A 14 -12.13 -1.61 2.78
C TYR A 14 -13.31 -2.58 2.65
N VAL A 15 -13.89 -2.97 3.77
CA VAL A 15 -15.08 -3.83 3.81
C VAL A 15 -16.12 -3.19 4.71
N GLN A 16 -17.32 -2.99 4.16
CA GLN A 16 -18.50 -2.56 4.91
C GLN A 16 -19.59 -3.60 4.73
N GLY A 17 -20.18 -4.03 5.84
CA GLY A 17 -21.25 -5.01 5.83
C GLY A 17 -22.02 -5.02 7.14
N THR A 18 -23.22 -5.60 7.10
CA THR A 18 -24.14 -5.68 8.25
C THR A 18 -24.30 -7.10 8.78
N LYS A 19 -23.74 -8.10 8.09
CA LYS A 19 -23.99 -9.52 8.37
C LYS A 19 -22.99 -10.16 9.32
N LEU A 20 -21.74 -9.69 9.32
CA LEU A 20 -20.64 -10.28 10.07
C LEU A 20 -19.96 -9.20 10.90
N ALA A 21 -19.47 -9.58 12.08
CA ALA A 21 -18.66 -8.69 12.89
C ALA A 21 -17.29 -8.48 12.20
N PRO A 22 -16.60 -7.36 12.45
CA PRO A 22 -15.25 -7.12 11.92
C PRO A 22 -14.26 -8.26 12.21
N ASP A 23 -14.42 -8.93 13.36
CA ASP A 23 -13.59 -10.05 13.78
C ASP A 23 -13.74 -11.30 12.89
N ASP A 24 -14.92 -11.51 12.30
CA ASP A 24 -15.18 -12.60 11.36
C ASP A 24 -14.78 -12.23 9.91
N VAL A 25 -14.70 -10.93 9.62
CA VAL A 25 -14.33 -10.39 8.30
C VAL A 25 -12.82 -10.43 8.10
N ASP A 26 -12.04 -10.10 9.13
CA ASP A 26 -10.58 -10.01 9.04
C ASP A 26 -9.90 -11.33 8.56
N PRO A 27 -10.24 -12.52 9.07
CA PRO A 27 -9.72 -13.79 8.54
C PRO A 27 -10.17 -14.10 7.11
N ARG A 28 -11.33 -13.59 6.69
CA ARG A 28 -11.80 -13.77 5.30
C ARG A 28 -11.02 -12.89 4.33
N ILE A 29 -10.65 -11.68 4.74
CA ILE A 29 -9.75 -10.82 3.98
C ILE A 29 -8.41 -11.53 3.79
N GLU A 30 -7.84 -12.10 4.84
CA GLU A 30 -6.57 -12.84 4.73
C GLU A 30 -6.66 -14.00 3.74
N ARG A 31 -7.75 -14.78 3.79
CA ARG A 31 -7.97 -15.85 2.82
C ARG A 31 -8.00 -15.34 1.38
N VAL A 32 -8.71 -14.26 1.11
CA VAL A 32 -8.76 -13.64 -0.23
C VAL A 32 -7.36 -13.21 -0.69
N LEU A 33 -6.55 -12.65 0.21
CA LEU A 33 -5.18 -12.26 -0.09
C LEU A 33 -4.27 -13.47 -0.36
N ASP A 34 -4.44 -14.57 0.37
CA ASP A 34 -3.68 -15.81 0.12
C ASP A 34 -4.07 -16.47 -1.21
N ASP A 35 -5.38 -16.50 -1.51
CA ASP A 35 -5.91 -17.00 -2.78
C ASP A 35 -5.41 -16.13 -3.95
N PHE A 36 -5.39 -14.81 -3.78
CA PHE A 36 -4.84 -13.88 -4.76
C PHE A 36 -3.35 -14.13 -5.00
N GLY A 37 -2.55 -14.33 -3.95
CA GLY A 37 -1.14 -14.69 -4.07
C GLY A 37 -0.94 -15.98 -4.86
N THR A 38 -1.76 -16.99 -4.58
CA THR A 38 -1.75 -18.27 -5.32
C THR A 38 -2.11 -18.06 -6.78
N ARG A 39 -3.10 -17.22 -7.09
CA ARG A 39 -3.45 -16.88 -8.47
C ARG A 39 -2.31 -16.17 -9.18
N LEU A 40 -1.62 -15.21 -8.54
CA LEU A 40 -0.47 -14.54 -9.12
C LEU A 40 0.64 -15.52 -9.51
N THR A 41 0.91 -16.55 -8.71
CA THR A 41 1.93 -17.57 -9.03
C THR A 41 1.58 -18.46 -10.22
N LYS A 42 0.29 -18.52 -10.59
CA LYS A 42 -0.25 -19.34 -11.68
C LYS A 42 -0.65 -18.49 -12.89
N MET A 43 -0.40 -17.19 -12.84
CA MET A 43 -0.70 -16.27 -13.92
C MET A 43 0.15 -16.61 -15.14
N ASP A 44 -0.51 -16.75 -16.29
CA ASP A 44 0.18 -16.93 -17.56
C ASP A 44 0.61 -15.57 -18.17
N ASP A 45 1.46 -15.65 -19.19
CA ASP A 45 2.03 -14.47 -19.83
C ASP A 45 0.98 -13.62 -20.56
N ASP A 46 -0.11 -14.23 -21.03
CA ASP A 46 -1.20 -13.54 -21.72
C ASP A 46 -2.05 -12.72 -20.73
N GLU A 47 -2.40 -13.29 -19.58
CA GLU A 47 -3.08 -12.59 -18.48
C GLU A 47 -2.20 -11.45 -17.96
N PHE A 48 -0.90 -11.70 -17.75
CA PHE A 48 0.05 -10.68 -17.33
C PHE A 48 0.13 -9.53 -18.34
N THR A 49 0.23 -9.85 -19.62
CA THR A 49 0.28 -8.85 -20.70
C THR A 49 -1.00 -8.01 -20.73
N SER A 50 -2.16 -8.64 -20.57
CA SER A 50 -3.45 -7.95 -20.49
C SER A 50 -3.50 -6.97 -19.30
N TRP A 51 -3.01 -7.38 -18.13
CA TRP A 51 -2.93 -6.51 -16.95
C TRP A 51 -1.97 -5.35 -17.17
N LYS A 52 -0.79 -5.60 -17.77
CA LYS A 52 0.20 -4.57 -18.12
C LYS A 52 -0.38 -3.54 -19.09
N VAL A 53 -1.11 -3.99 -20.13
CA VAL A 53 -1.77 -3.09 -21.09
C VAL A 53 -2.84 -2.24 -20.41
N SER A 54 -3.67 -2.85 -19.55
CA SER A 54 -4.70 -2.14 -18.78
C SER A 54 -4.08 -1.06 -17.88
N LEU A 55 -3.04 -1.41 -17.12
CA LEU A 55 -2.33 -0.47 -16.25
C LEU A 55 -1.66 0.67 -17.04
N ARG A 56 -1.04 0.34 -18.19
CA ARG A 56 -0.45 1.34 -19.10
C ARG A 56 -1.49 2.35 -19.56
N SER A 57 -2.69 1.88 -19.93
CA SER A 57 -3.81 2.74 -20.33
C SER A 57 -4.26 3.66 -19.19
N THR A 58 -4.40 3.12 -17.97
CA THR A 58 -4.77 3.92 -16.79
C THR A 58 -3.74 5.00 -16.48
N ILE A 59 -2.45 4.66 -16.43
CA ILE A 59 -1.37 5.63 -16.15
C ILE A 59 -1.26 6.64 -17.31
N GLY A 60 -1.39 6.17 -18.55
CA GLY A 60 -1.23 6.94 -19.77
C GLY A 60 -2.33 7.97 -20.04
N LYS A 61 -3.50 7.84 -19.39
CA LYS A 61 -4.65 8.72 -19.58
C LYS A 61 -4.27 10.20 -19.42
N SER A 62 -4.64 11.02 -20.39
CA SER A 62 -4.42 12.47 -20.35
C SER A 62 -5.47 13.16 -19.48
N ASP A 63 -5.07 14.27 -18.88
CA ASP A 63 -5.98 15.17 -18.17
C ASP A 63 -7.01 15.70 -19.18
N GLN A 64 -8.29 15.66 -18.81
CA GLN A 64 -9.38 16.06 -19.69
C GLN A 64 -9.62 17.57 -19.67
N ASN A 65 -9.08 18.27 -18.69
CA ASN A 65 -9.22 19.71 -18.51
C ASN A 65 -8.09 20.27 -17.63
N MET A 66 -7.98 21.60 -17.62
CA MET A 66 -6.96 22.33 -16.86
C MET A 66 -7.04 22.10 -15.35
N ALA A 67 -8.24 21.86 -14.80
CA ALA A 67 -8.40 21.59 -13.37
C ALA A 67 -7.72 20.27 -12.97
N GLN A 68 -7.92 19.21 -13.76
CA GLN A 68 -7.25 17.92 -13.54
C GLN A 68 -5.73 18.03 -13.68
N GLU A 69 -5.25 18.81 -14.64
CA GLU A 69 -3.83 19.10 -14.79
C GLU A 69 -3.26 19.86 -13.58
N ALA A 70 -3.96 20.91 -13.12
CA ALA A 70 -3.58 21.67 -11.95
C ALA A 70 -3.56 20.79 -10.68
N ASP A 71 -4.57 19.95 -10.48
CA ASP A 71 -4.64 19.00 -9.36
C ASP A 71 -3.46 18.02 -9.38
N ARG A 72 -3.11 17.49 -10.57
CA ARG A 72 -1.98 16.56 -10.73
C ARG A 72 -0.65 17.23 -10.34
N PHE A 73 -0.41 18.46 -10.77
CA PHE A 73 0.80 19.19 -10.40
C PHE A 73 0.79 19.64 -8.94
N TRP A 74 -0.36 20.11 -8.44
CA TRP A 74 -0.51 20.53 -7.05
C TRP A 74 -0.29 19.36 -6.08
N ALA A 75 -0.70 18.14 -6.44
CA ALA A 75 -0.40 16.95 -5.65
C ALA A 75 1.12 16.70 -5.49
N GLN A 76 1.94 17.00 -6.51
CA GLN A 76 3.41 16.87 -6.43
C GLN A 76 4.06 17.98 -5.61
N ILE A 77 3.51 19.20 -5.69
CA ILE A 77 3.97 20.34 -4.88
C ILE A 77 3.59 20.11 -3.41
N GLY A 78 2.34 19.72 -3.17
CA GLY A 78 1.82 19.43 -1.86
C GLY A 78 2.44 18.20 -1.20
N SER A 79 3.07 17.29 -1.95
CA SER A 79 3.82 16.17 -1.37
C SER A 79 5.32 16.45 -1.21
N ASP A 80 5.81 17.63 -1.61
CA ASP A 80 7.23 18.02 -1.63
C ASP A 80 8.14 17.04 -2.40
N ASP A 81 7.56 16.26 -3.31
CA ASP A 81 8.31 15.30 -4.13
C ASP A 81 8.86 15.93 -5.42
N VAL A 82 8.29 17.06 -5.86
CA VAL A 82 8.60 17.79 -7.11
C VAL A 82 8.75 16.83 -8.31
N CYS A 83 7.94 15.77 -8.33
CA CYS A 83 8.12 14.65 -9.25
C CYS A 83 7.13 14.70 -10.42
N PHE A 84 7.27 15.74 -11.24
CA PHE A 84 6.34 15.99 -12.35
C PHE A 84 6.42 14.93 -13.46
N GLU A 85 7.58 14.27 -13.62
CA GLU A 85 7.79 13.20 -14.59
C GLU A 85 7.39 11.80 -14.08
N ARG A 86 6.79 11.70 -12.88
CA ARG A 86 6.41 10.41 -12.26
C ARG A 86 5.62 9.51 -13.20
N LYS A 87 4.70 10.08 -13.98
CA LYS A 87 3.91 9.35 -14.98
C LYS A 87 4.80 8.71 -16.05
N ASN A 88 5.73 9.47 -16.62
CA ASN A 88 6.64 8.99 -17.66
C ASN A 88 7.60 7.93 -17.11
N MET A 89 8.12 8.13 -15.89
CA MET A 89 8.97 7.14 -15.23
C MET A 89 8.24 5.84 -14.92
N ALA A 90 6.99 5.91 -14.45
CA ALA A 90 6.17 4.74 -14.19
C ALA A 90 5.88 3.96 -15.49
N LEU A 91 5.59 4.65 -16.60
CA LEU A 91 5.40 4.02 -17.91
C LEU A 91 6.70 3.37 -18.40
N ALA A 92 7.85 4.04 -18.26
CA ALA A 92 9.15 3.49 -18.65
C ALA A 92 9.49 2.23 -17.84
N PHE A 93 9.26 2.25 -16.52
CA PHE A 93 9.45 1.08 -15.66
C PHE A 93 8.48 -0.05 -16.00
N LEU A 94 7.22 0.26 -16.33
CA LEU A 94 6.26 -0.75 -16.74
C LEU A 94 6.72 -1.50 -17.99
N GLU A 95 7.40 -0.83 -18.92
CA GLU A 95 7.98 -1.46 -20.10
C GLU A 95 9.10 -2.45 -19.77
N THR A 96 9.86 -2.25 -18.69
CA THR A 96 10.94 -3.18 -18.30
C THR A 96 10.42 -4.50 -17.72
N LEU A 97 9.16 -4.55 -17.28
CA LEU A 97 8.55 -5.77 -16.73
C LEU A 97 8.17 -6.73 -17.87
N THR A 98 8.83 -7.89 -17.91
CA THR A 98 8.63 -8.91 -18.94
C THR A 98 7.81 -10.11 -18.47
N SER A 99 7.66 -10.31 -17.17
CA SER A 99 6.91 -11.43 -16.60
C SER A 99 6.28 -11.06 -15.27
N ALA A 100 5.33 -11.88 -14.80
CA ALA A 100 4.69 -11.73 -13.49
C ALA A 100 5.63 -11.99 -12.29
N ARG A 101 6.89 -12.42 -12.53
CA ARG A 101 7.84 -12.77 -11.48
C ARG A 101 8.06 -11.64 -10.47
N ASP A 102 8.34 -10.43 -10.95
CA ASP A 102 8.62 -9.28 -10.08
C ASP A 102 7.38 -8.88 -9.27
N LEU A 103 6.18 -9.04 -9.86
CA LEU A 103 4.91 -8.82 -9.19
C LEU A 103 4.69 -9.84 -8.07
N VAL A 104 4.93 -11.13 -8.34
CA VAL A 104 4.83 -12.20 -7.35
C VAL A 104 5.81 -11.97 -6.21
N GLU A 105 7.07 -11.66 -6.50
CA GLU A 105 8.09 -11.39 -5.49
C GLU A 105 7.70 -10.18 -4.61
N THR A 106 7.28 -9.08 -5.23
CA THR A 106 6.81 -7.89 -4.52
C THR A 106 5.60 -8.21 -3.63
N TYR A 107 4.65 -9.01 -4.13
CA TYR A 107 3.49 -9.42 -3.36
C TYR A 107 3.88 -10.27 -2.13
N GLN A 108 4.87 -11.17 -2.26
CA GLN A 108 5.35 -11.97 -1.15
C GLN A 108 6.06 -11.12 -0.08
N VAL A 109 6.83 -10.11 -0.48
CA VAL A 109 7.41 -9.13 0.45
C VAL A 109 6.29 -8.38 1.18
N PHE A 110 5.26 -7.96 0.45
CA PHE A 110 4.10 -7.28 1.03
C PHE A 110 3.37 -8.17 2.06
N ARG A 111 3.13 -9.45 1.75
CA ARG A 111 2.45 -10.39 2.65
C ARG A 111 3.21 -10.64 3.96
N ARG A 112 4.54 -10.52 3.95
CA ARG A 112 5.38 -10.59 5.16
C ARG A 112 5.47 -9.27 5.92
N GLY A 113 4.87 -8.21 5.38
CA GLY A 113 4.91 -6.86 5.90
C GLY A 113 4.07 -6.65 7.16
N ARG A 114 4.04 -5.40 7.62
CA ARG A 114 3.22 -5.00 8.79
C ARG A 114 1.76 -4.88 8.39
N LYS A 115 0.87 -5.46 9.19
CA LYS A 115 -0.59 -5.34 9.05
C LYS A 115 -1.16 -4.40 10.11
N VAL A 116 -2.09 -3.54 9.71
CA VAL A 116 -2.95 -2.76 10.60
C VAL A 116 -4.39 -3.04 10.21
N SER A 117 -5.23 -3.40 11.18
CA SER A 117 -6.66 -3.64 10.99
C SER A 117 -7.44 -2.65 11.85
N VAL A 118 -8.28 -1.83 11.20
CA VAL A 118 -9.18 -0.90 11.89
C VAL A 118 -10.57 -1.49 11.84
N ARG A 119 -11.16 -1.72 13.02
CA ARG A 119 -12.43 -2.43 13.17
C ARG A 119 -13.49 -1.47 13.68
N MET A 120 -14.54 -1.27 12.90
CA MET A 120 -15.69 -0.44 13.29
C MET A 120 -16.86 -1.36 13.63
N PHE A 121 -17.31 -1.31 14.88
CA PHE A 121 -18.42 -2.12 15.37
C PHE A 121 -19.71 -1.30 15.30
N GLY A 122 -20.80 -1.94 14.86
CA GLY A 122 -22.13 -1.34 14.96
C GLY A 122 -22.58 -1.28 16.42
N ALA A 123 -23.58 -0.45 16.71
CA ALA A 123 -24.05 -0.18 18.07
C ALA A 123 -24.46 -1.43 18.89
N VAL A 124 -24.80 -2.54 18.22
CA VAL A 124 -25.30 -3.78 18.83
C VAL A 124 -24.32 -4.96 18.70
N THR A 125 -23.15 -4.75 18.12
CA THR A 125 -22.18 -5.83 17.88
C THR A 125 -21.26 -5.97 19.10
N PRO A 126 -21.17 -7.15 19.74
CA PRO A 126 -20.28 -7.34 20.87
C PRO A 126 -18.82 -7.20 20.42
N MET A 127 -18.04 -6.40 21.15
CA MET A 127 -16.61 -6.27 20.93
C MET A 127 -15.88 -7.43 21.63
N LEU A 128 -14.84 -8.00 21.00
CA LEU A 128 -13.93 -8.90 21.70
C LEU A 128 -13.19 -8.14 22.81
N ASN A 129 -13.29 -8.62 24.05
CA ASN A 129 -12.50 -8.09 25.16
C ASN A 129 -11.03 -8.48 24.98
N ALA A 130 -10.13 -7.49 25.07
CA ALA A 130 -8.68 -7.67 24.92
C ALA A 130 -8.06 -8.70 25.89
N SER A 131 -8.77 -9.06 26.95
CA SER A 131 -8.29 -9.95 28.02
C SER A 131 -8.35 -11.45 27.71
N THR A 132 -8.99 -11.88 26.62
CA THR A 132 -9.13 -13.31 26.26
C THR A 132 -8.28 -13.74 25.06
N ALA A 133 -7.48 -12.85 24.47
CA ALA A 133 -6.58 -13.18 23.37
C ALA A 133 -5.32 -13.91 23.88
N THR A 134 -5.46 -15.15 24.32
CA THR A 134 -4.34 -16.09 24.37
C THR A 134 -4.06 -16.57 22.95
N ALA A 135 -3.08 -15.98 22.27
CA ALA A 135 -2.52 -16.55 21.04
C ALA A 135 -1.03 -16.21 20.90
N SER A 136 -0.25 -17.27 20.77
CA SER A 136 1.20 -17.38 20.79
C SER A 136 1.89 -16.89 19.51
N LEU A 137 1.61 -15.67 19.05
CA LEU A 137 2.36 -15.03 17.95
C LEU A 137 2.91 -13.68 18.40
N PRO A 138 4.11 -13.28 17.96
CA PRO A 138 4.74 -12.07 18.47
C PRO A 138 3.94 -10.82 18.08
N SER A 139 3.59 -10.01 19.09
CA SER A 139 3.19 -8.60 19.01
C SER A 139 1.86 -8.23 18.33
N MET A 140 0.73 -8.85 18.70
CA MET A 140 -0.58 -8.24 18.44
C MET A 140 -0.84 -7.12 19.47
N PHE A 141 -0.84 -5.85 19.03
CA PHE A 141 -1.20 -4.70 19.88
C PHE A 141 -2.63 -4.27 19.59
N ILE A 142 -3.52 -4.40 20.57
CA ILE A 142 -4.94 -4.04 20.44
C ILE A 142 -5.19 -2.74 21.20
N VAL A 143 -5.80 -1.79 20.50
CA VAL A 143 -6.26 -0.52 21.06
C VAL A 143 -7.76 -0.42 20.91
N ASN A 144 -8.45 -0.30 22.03
CA ASN A 144 -9.88 0.00 22.05
C ASN A 144 -10.06 1.50 22.27
N GLY A 145 -10.83 2.14 21.39
CA GLY A 145 -11.08 3.58 21.40
C GLY A 145 -10.51 4.31 20.18
N ASP A 146 -10.97 5.54 19.96
CA ASP A 146 -10.55 6.41 18.85
C ASP A 146 -10.01 7.77 19.36
N THR A 147 -9.70 7.86 20.65
CA THR A 147 -9.17 9.10 21.22
C THR A 147 -7.75 9.36 20.75
N ILE A 148 -7.29 10.61 20.83
CA ILE A 148 -5.89 10.96 20.51
C ILE A 148 -4.92 10.17 21.41
N VAL A 149 -5.27 9.99 22.69
CA VAL A 149 -4.46 9.22 23.66
C VAL A 149 -4.32 7.77 23.22
N ASP A 150 -5.39 7.16 22.70
CA ASP A 150 -5.36 5.80 22.18
C ASP A 150 -4.43 5.67 20.96
N LYS A 151 -4.46 6.67 20.07
CA LYS A 151 -3.59 6.74 18.89
C LYS A 151 -2.13 6.96 19.25
N GLU A 152 -1.85 7.85 20.20
CA GLU A 152 -0.50 8.06 20.72
C GLU A 152 0.05 6.80 21.35
N ARG A 153 -0.76 6.11 22.16
CA ARG A 153 -0.39 4.81 22.75
C ARG A 153 -0.10 3.75 21.68
N ALA A 154 -0.84 3.75 20.56
CA ALA A 154 -0.57 2.88 19.41
C ALA A 154 0.73 3.21 18.67
N ALA A 155 1.14 4.48 18.69
CA ALA A 155 2.35 4.95 18.01
C ALA A 155 3.61 4.92 18.89
N GLN A 156 3.46 4.82 20.22
CA GLN A 156 4.57 4.83 21.17
C GLN A 156 5.58 3.72 20.87
N GLY A 157 6.87 4.10 20.80
CA GLY A 157 7.97 3.18 20.48
C GLY A 157 8.04 2.73 19.02
N GLY A 158 7.12 3.21 18.16
CA GLY A 158 7.14 2.95 16.73
C GLY A 158 8.31 3.65 16.04
N LYS A 159 8.98 2.93 15.13
CA LYS A 159 9.93 3.55 14.20
C LYS A 159 9.16 4.20 13.06
N PHE A 160 9.49 5.45 12.76
CA PHE A 160 8.93 6.18 11.62
C PHE A 160 9.68 5.84 10.34
N TRP A 161 8.97 5.87 9.21
CA TRP A 161 9.58 5.73 7.90
C TRP A 161 10.31 7.02 7.52
N PRO A 162 11.42 6.92 6.76
CA PRO A 162 12.11 8.11 6.27
C PRO A 162 11.20 8.90 5.33
N ASP A 163 11.30 10.22 5.43
CA ASP A 163 10.61 11.22 4.62
C ASP A 163 11.35 11.51 3.29
N ALA A 164 12.04 10.51 2.74
CA ALA A 164 12.75 10.69 1.49
C ALA A 164 11.77 10.69 0.30
N PRO A 165 11.80 11.71 -0.58
CA PRO A 165 10.95 11.73 -1.77
C PRO A 165 11.41 10.66 -2.77
N ILE A 166 10.45 9.91 -3.33
CA ILE A 166 10.71 8.74 -4.20
C ILE A 166 11.61 9.10 -5.38
N CYS A 167 11.48 10.31 -5.91
CA CYS A 167 12.20 10.73 -7.11
C CYS A 167 13.64 11.19 -6.82
N ARG A 168 14.01 11.40 -5.55
CA ARG A 168 15.40 11.61 -5.12
C ARG A 168 16.16 10.30 -4.96
N LEU A 169 15.49 9.23 -4.53
CA LEU A 169 16.09 7.89 -4.46
C LEU A 169 16.52 7.36 -5.84
N LEU A 170 15.81 7.74 -6.89
CA LEU A 170 16.13 7.34 -8.28
C LEU A 170 17.27 8.16 -8.92
N SER A 171 17.52 9.39 -8.46
CA SER A 171 18.65 10.19 -8.94
C SER A 171 19.98 9.76 -8.31
N GLU A 172 19.96 9.26 -7.08
CA GLU A 172 21.13 8.75 -6.35
C GLU A 172 21.59 7.38 -6.88
N THR A 173 20.68 6.53 -7.34
CA THR A 173 21.04 5.22 -7.94
C THR A 173 21.69 5.34 -9.33
N LYS A 174 21.48 6.46 -10.04
CA LYS A 174 22.18 6.76 -11.30
C LYS A 174 23.64 7.21 -11.13
N THR A 175 24.06 7.56 -9.91
CA THR A 175 25.39 8.12 -9.63
C THR A 175 26.37 7.13 -9.00
N ALA A 176 25.98 5.86 -8.79
CA ALA A 176 26.93 4.83 -8.39
C ALA A 176 27.95 4.57 -9.53
N PRO A 177 29.25 4.89 -9.37
CA PRO A 177 30.24 4.55 -10.37
C PRO A 177 30.31 3.02 -10.50
N LYS A 178 30.35 2.53 -11.75
CA LYS A 178 30.77 1.15 -12.03
C LYS A 178 32.13 0.93 -11.35
N ALA A 179 32.16 0.09 -10.32
CA ALA A 179 33.40 -0.41 -9.76
C ALA A 179 34.10 -1.22 -10.86
N THR A 180 35.08 -0.60 -11.52
CA THR A 180 36.14 -1.28 -12.25
C THR A 180 37.16 -1.79 -11.24
N GLY A 181 37.34 -3.11 -11.21
CA GLY A 181 38.38 -3.83 -10.48
C GLY A 181 38.36 -5.28 -10.92
#